data_AF-A0A9X4HMG0-F1
#
_entry.id   AF-A0A9X4HMG0-F1
#
_cell.length_a   1.000
_cell.length_b   1.000
_cell.length_c   1.000
_cell.angle_alpha   90.00
_cell.angle_beta   90.00
_cell.angle_gamma   90.00
#
_symmetry.space_group_name_H-M   'P 1'
#
loop_
_entity.id
_entity.type
_entity.pdbx_description
1 polymer ?
#
loop_
_entity_poly.entity_id
_entity_poly.type
_entity_poly.pdbx_seq_one_letter_code
_entity_poly.pdbx_strand_id
1 'polypeptide(L)'
;MTNIPIAFILLEDARLPDEEALIQSIRVRHPDLRCSRSTVAPSDSAARPMLIGIGDHVMTIFLIPEPVPFDQRLWERASSLWPEAFHAAGRHRAHLVVAAMDPAKSNAETKALGFAERTPLTTAFLGAVLAAMPGVVAVIWGGKVGRSPEMWLEQSSRAFEAYPDQPFGLWMDIVPFRSGETVGAYTLGLSAFAGREIEFEVDGLDERTVTGRVAQLSAFLIAADPDTSFKNGEVFKPDSEIDHRVAVLHRKSRFNLGPVISFSSLDDRAGRNKTYPIIPPSIAANHPLLIMLAKVGHFDPAHPRNKIGLKPDHYLSEVRLESFDEGLTQALSRMIATDAYAEADISARSALARGDTATAKSVLQPWADEVGQLQGAVMLALMLRDLHMFAPAPHRSP
;
A
#
# COMPACT_ATOMS: atom_id res chain seq x y z
N MET A 1 4.81 -1.11 -18.30
CA MET A 1 5.30 -2.50 -18.35
C MET A 1 4.15 -3.38 -17.94
N THR A 2 3.75 -4.36 -18.76
CA THR A 2 2.75 -5.36 -18.38
C THR A 2 3.33 -6.19 -17.23
N ASN A 3 2.76 -6.05 -16.04
CA ASN A 3 3.14 -6.86 -14.89
C ASN A 3 2.75 -8.31 -15.21
N ILE A 4 3.68 -9.25 -15.13
CA ILE A 4 3.42 -10.68 -15.31
C ILE A 4 3.45 -11.32 -13.92
N PRO A 5 2.45 -12.12 -13.52
CA PRO A 5 2.55 -12.87 -12.28
C PRO A 5 3.72 -13.85 -12.34
N ILE A 6 4.70 -13.65 -11.47
CA ILE A 6 5.88 -14.50 -11.31
C ILE A 6 5.81 -15.16 -9.94
N ALA A 7 6.13 -16.45 -9.89
CA ALA A 7 6.28 -17.19 -8.67
C ALA A 7 7.63 -17.90 -8.61
N PHE A 8 8.13 -18.05 -7.38
CA PHE A 8 9.37 -18.76 -7.07
C PHE A 8 9.03 -20.00 -6.25
N ILE A 9 9.26 -21.19 -6.81
CA ILE A 9 9.12 -22.45 -6.07
C ILE A 9 10.48 -22.76 -5.46
N LEU A 10 10.56 -22.82 -4.14
CA LEU A 10 11.81 -23.06 -3.43
C LEU A 10 12.05 -24.57 -3.28
N LEU A 11 13.27 -25.01 -3.57
CA LEU A 11 13.65 -26.42 -3.63
C LEU A 11 14.85 -26.70 -2.72
N GLU A 12 14.89 -27.88 -2.10
CA GLU A 12 16.11 -28.39 -1.44
C GLU A 12 17.14 -28.88 -2.47
N ASP A 13 16.67 -29.43 -3.58
CA ASP A 13 17.51 -29.96 -4.67
C ASP A 13 17.18 -29.28 -6.02
N ALA A 14 18.21 -28.92 -6.78
CA ALA A 14 18.06 -28.28 -8.09
C ALA A 14 17.57 -29.27 -9.16
N ARG A 15 16.24 -29.37 -9.33
CA ARG A 15 15.62 -30.23 -10.35
C ARG A 15 14.37 -29.60 -10.96
N LEU A 16 14.10 -29.94 -12.23
CA LEU A 16 12.84 -29.65 -12.89
C LEU A 16 11.78 -30.72 -12.54
N PRO A 17 10.48 -30.41 -12.65
CA PRO A 17 9.44 -31.43 -12.58
C PRO A 17 9.60 -32.45 -13.71
N ASP A 18 9.09 -33.66 -13.52
CA ASP A 18 8.85 -34.56 -14.65
C ASP A 18 7.71 -34.00 -15.51
N GLU A 19 7.96 -33.83 -16.81
CA GLU A 19 7.02 -33.18 -17.72
C GLU A 19 5.70 -33.95 -17.85
N GLU A 20 5.76 -35.28 -17.92
CA GLU A 20 4.56 -36.10 -18.07
C GLU A 20 3.73 -36.12 -16.78
N ALA A 21 4.39 -36.25 -15.62
CA ALA A 21 3.74 -36.14 -14.32
C ALA A 21 3.09 -34.77 -14.12
N LEU A 22 3.73 -33.69 -14.56
CA LEU A 22 3.17 -32.34 -14.53
C LEU A 22 1.91 -32.23 -15.40
N ILE A 23 1.99 -32.65 -16.66
CA ILE A 23 0.83 -32.63 -17.58
C ILE A 23 -0.33 -33.45 -17.00
N GLN A 24 -0.03 -34.62 -16.46
CA GLN A 24 -1.03 -35.46 -15.83
C GLN A 24 -1.63 -34.80 -14.59
N SER A 25 -0.81 -34.15 -13.76
CA SER A 25 -1.28 -33.41 -12.59
C SER A 25 -2.19 -32.24 -12.98
N ILE A 26 -1.91 -31.54 -14.08
CA ILE A 26 -2.78 -30.46 -14.59
C ILE A 26 -4.14 -31.05 -14.96
N ARG A 27 -4.17 -32.14 -15.74
CA ARG A 27 -5.41 -32.79 -16.18
C ARG A 27 -6.28 -33.29 -15.02
N VAL A 28 -5.65 -33.83 -13.97
CA VAL A 28 -6.38 -34.33 -12.79
C VAL A 28 -6.94 -33.19 -11.96
N ARG A 29 -6.17 -32.12 -11.74
CA ARG A 29 -6.55 -31.02 -10.85
C ARG A 29 -7.47 -29.99 -11.53
N HIS A 30 -7.31 -29.81 -12.83
CA HIS A 30 -8.00 -28.81 -13.64
C HIS A 30 -8.39 -29.42 -15.01
N PRO A 31 -9.40 -30.31 -15.05
CA PRO A 31 -9.76 -31.05 -16.27
C PRO A 31 -10.19 -30.18 -17.45
N ASP A 32 -10.68 -28.97 -17.16
CA ASP A 32 -11.10 -28.00 -18.19
C ASP A 32 -9.93 -27.30 -18.89
N LEU A 33 -8.71 -27.37 -18.31
CA LEU A 33 -7.52 -26.81 -18.92
C LEU A 33 -6.94 -27.75 -19.98
N ARG A 34 -6.92 -27.28 -21.23
CA ARG A 34 -6.25 -27.98 -22.34
C ARG A 34 -4.74 -27.85 -22.19
N CYS A 35 -4.07 -28.92 -21.79
CA CYS A 35 -2.62 -28.94 -21.64
C CYS A 35 -1.94 -29.81 -22.71
N SER A 36 -0.87 -29.27 -23.30
CA SER A 36 -0.04 -29.96 -24.31
C SER A 36 1.43 -29.65 -24.10
N ARG A 37 2.29 -30.51 -24.63
CA ARG A 37 3.72 -30.20 -24.74
C ARG A 37 3.89 -29.03 -25.69
N SER A 38 4.73 -28.07 -25.33
CA SER A 38 5.00 -26.93 -26.20
C SER A 38 5.68 -27.41 -27.49
N THR A 39 5.18 -26.93 -28.64
CA THR A 39 5.76 -27.20 -29.97
C THR A 39 6.91 -26.25 -30.32
N VAL A 40 7.27 -25.33 -29.41
CA VAL A 40 8.35 -24.37 -29.61
C VAL A 40 9.69 -25.11 -29.68
N ALA A 41 10.37 -24.96 -30.83
CA ALA A 41 11.58 -25.69 -31.17
C ALA A 41 12.68 -25.56 -30.10
N PRO A 42 13.47 -26.62 -29.87
CA PRO A 42 14.67 -26.57 -29.04
C PRO A 42 15.67 -25.52 -29.45
N SER A 43 16.09 -24.70 -28.47
CA SER A 43 17.34 -23.94 -28.52
C SER A 43 18.43 -24.75 -27.82
N ASP A 44 19.60 -24.87 -28.44
CA ASP A 44 20.74 -25.74 -28.05
C ASP A 44 21.50 -25.34 -26.77
N SER A 45 20.89 -24.57 -25.86
CA SER A 45 21.53 -24.12 -24.61
C SER A 45 21.17 -24.99 -23.41
N ALA A 46 22.16 -25.35 -22.59
CA ALA A 46 22.03 -26.15 -21.37
C ALA A 46 21.20 -25.48 -20.24
N ALA A 47 20.81 -24.21 -20.39
CA ALA A 47 19.98 -23.45 -19.45
C ALA A 47 18.54 -23.24 -19.99
N ARG A 48 17.96 -24.27 -20.63
CA ARG A 48 16.68 -24.14 -21.33
C ARG A 48 15.48 -24.17 -20.36
N PRO A 49 14.51 -23.25 -20.47
CA PRO A 49 13.25 -23.36 -19.75
C PRO A 49 12.43 -24.57 -20.20
N MET A 50 11.72 -25.19 -19.26
CA MET A 50 10.62 -26.08 -19.59
C MET A 50 9.40 -25.24 -19.98
N LEU A 51 8.78 -25.58 -21.11
CA LEU A 51 7.65 -24.86 -21.70
C LEU A 51 6.44 -25.78 -21.78
N ILE A 52 5.34 -25.42 -21.14
CA ILE A 52 4.09 -26.19 -21.13
C ILE A 52 2.98 -25.34 -21.76
N GLY A 53 2.30 -25.86 -22.77
CA GLY A 53 1.13 -25.21 -23.36
C GLY A 53 -0.10 -25.40 -22.47
N ILE A 54 -0.81 -24.31 -22.17
CA ILE A 54 -2.11 -24.33 -21.49
C ILE A 54 -3.07 -23.40 -22.21
N GLY A 55 -4.07 -23.98 -22.88
CA GLY A 55 -4.92 -23.25 -23.82
C GLY A 55 -4.07 -22.61 -24.91
N ASP A 56 -4.24 -21.31 -25.09
CA ASP A 56 -3.48 -20.51 -26.07
C ASP A 56 -2.24 -19.83 -25.46
N HIS A 57 -1.87 -20.19 -24.22
CA HIS A 57 -0.78 -19.59 -23.48
C HIS A 57 0.33 -20.60 -23.20
N VAL A 58 1.53 -20.09 -22.92
CA VAL A 58 2.69 -20.92 -22.58
C VAL A 58 3.12 -20.63 -21.16
N MET A 59 3.10 -21.65 -20.31
CA MET A 59 3.73 -21.60 -19.00
C MET A 59 5.22 -21.91 -19.13
N THR A 60 6.02 -21.15 -18.40
CA THR A 60 7.47 -21.29 -18.39
C THR A 60 7.95 -21.67 -17.01
N ILE A 61 8.89 -22.62 -16.93
CA ILE A 61 9.61 -23.00 -15.72
C ILE A 61 11.10 -22.86 -16.01
N PHE A 62 11.77 -21.98 -15.27
CA PHE A 62 13.22 -21.83 -15.30
C PHE A 62 13.79 -22.36 -13.99
N LEU A 63 14.73 -23.30 -14.06
CA LEU A 63 15.49 -23.75 -12.90
C LEU A 63 16.70 -22.83 -12.70
N ILE A 64 16.82 -22.26 -11.50
CA ILE A 64 18.01 -21.56 -11.04
C ILE A 64 18.63 -22.39 -9.92
N PRO A 65 19.85 -22.94 -10.10
CA PRO A 65 20.52 -23.81 -9.13
C PRO A 65 21.15 -23.01 -7.97
N GLU A 66 20.47 -21.96 -7.52
CA GLU A 66 20.89 -21.08 -6.45
C GLU A 66 19.68 -20.70 -5.58
N PRO A 67 19.85 -20.49 -4.26
CA PRO A 67 18.78 -20.03 -3.41
C PRO A 67 18.35 -18.60 -3.79
N VAL A 68 17.09 -18.26 -3.52
CA VAL A 68 16.67 -16.85 -3.57
C VAL A 68 17.31 -16.09 -2.39
N PRO A 69 17.65 -14.80 -2.54
CA PRO A 69 18.11 -13.99 -1.42
C PRO A 69 17.12 -14.07 -0.25
N PHE A 70 17.64 -14.28 0.97
CA PHE A 70 16.81 -14.47 2.14
C PHE A 70 16.17 -13.15 2.59
N ASP A 71 14.84 -13.06 2.52
CA ASP A 71 14.06 -11.92 3.02
C ASP A 71 13.46 -12.25 4.39
N GLN A 72 14.09 -11.73 5.44
CA GLN A 72 13.63 -11.92 6.82
C GLN A 72 12.19 -11.44 7.01
N ARG A 73 11.80 -10.28 6.47
CA ARG A 73 10.46 -9.69 6.70
C ARG A 73 9.36 -10.51 6.04
N LEU A 74 9.67 -11.13 4.90
CA LEU A 74 8.74 -12.05 4.22
C LEU A 74 8.44 -13.26 5.10
N TRP A 75 9.47 -13.90 5.65
CA TRP A 75 9.32 -15.12 6.44
C TRP A 75 8.76 -14.86 7.85
N GLU A 76 9.08 -13.71 8.48
CA GLU A 76 8.41 -13.27 9.72
C GLU A 76 6.90 -13.18 9.54
N ARG A 77 6.47 -12.56 8.45
CA ARG A 77 5.04 -12.42 8.15
C ARG A 77 4.40 -13.76 7.83
N ALA A 78 5.04 -14.58 6.98
CA ALA A 78 4.53 -15.92 6.67
C ALA A 78 4.39 -16.79 7.93
N SER A 79 5.25 -16.61 8.92
CA SER A 79 5.23 -17.36 10.19
C SER A 79 3.98 -17.11 11.04
N SER A 80 3.23 -16.03 10.79
CA SER A 80 1.94 -15.79 11.47
C SER A 80 0.86 -16.80 11.08
N LEU A 81 0.92 -17.35 9.86
CA LEU A 81 -0.03 -18.34 9.34
C LEU A 81 0.59 -19.73 9.20
N TRP A 82 1.92 -19.79 9.08
CA TRP A 82 2.69 -21.02 8.88
C TRP A 82 3.94 -20.99 9.78
N PRO A 83 3.84 -21.47 11.04
CA PRO A 83 4.91 -21.34 12.04
C PRO A 83 6.29 -21.86 11.59
N GLU A 84 6.33 -22.85 10.70
CA GLU A 84 7.57 -23.46 10.20
C GLU A 84 8.22 -22.70 9.02
N ALA A 85 7.63 -21.59 8.57
CA ALA A 85 8.05 -20.86 7.37
C ALA A 85 9.54 -20.51 7.36
N PHE A 86 10.08 -20.02 8.48
CA PHE A 86 11.50 -19.71 8.63
C PHE A 86 12.41 -20.92 8.43
N HIS A 87 12.06 -22.02 9.09
CA HIS A 87 12.85 -23.23 9.02
C HIS A 87 12.81 -23.82 7.61
N ALA A 88 11.63 -23.87 6.99
CA ALA A 88 11.47 -24.34 5.61
C ALA A 88 12.26 -23.47 4.62
N ALA A 89 12.18 -22.15 4.75
CA ALA A 89 12.97 -21.22 3.95
C ALA A 89 14.48 -21.40 4.17
N GLY A 90 14.95 -21.75 5.37
CA GLY A 90 16.39 -22.00 5.60
C GLY A 90 16.97 -23.22 4.85
N ARG A 91 16.12 -24.16 4.42
CA ARG A 91 16.55 -25.41 3.77
C ARG A 91 16.71 -25.31 2.25
N HIS A 92 16.13 -24.30 1.60
CA HIS A 92 16.20 -24.21 0.15
C HIS A 92 17.63 -23.95 -0.36
N ARG A 93 17.97 -24.54 -1.50
CA ARG A 93 19.27 -24.41 -2.18
C ARG A 93 19.13 -24.02 -3.65
N ALA A 94 17.93 -24.14 -4.20
CA ALA A 94 17.60 -23.79 -5.58
C ALA A 94 16.18 -23.25 -5.64
N HIS A 95 15.80 -22.70 -6.80
CA HIS A 95 14.42 -22.31 -7.03
C HIS A 95 14.00 -22.46 -8.50
N LEU A 96 12.70 -22.63 -8.72
CA LEU A 96 12.08 -22.49 -10.03
C LEU A 96 11.45 -21.12 -10.15
N VAL A 97 11.66 -20.45 -11.27
CA VAL A 97 10.89 -19.27 -11.66
C VAL A 97 9.77 -19.71 -12.60
N VAL A 98 8.54 -19.41 -12.23
CA VAL A 98 7.35 -19.82 -12.96
C VAL A 98 6.55 -18.58 -13.39
N ALA A 99 6.21 -18.52 -14.68
CA ALA A 99 5.43 -17.41 -15.23
C ALA A 99 4.62 -17.84 -16.46
N ALA A 100 3.46 -17.21 -16.65
CA ALA A 100 2.64 -17.31 -17.85
C ALA A 100 3.12 -16.30 -18.90
N MET A 101 3.61 -16.80 -20.04
CA MET A 101 4.04 -15.99 -21.17
C MET A 101 2.91 -15.87 -22.20
N ASP A 102 2.86 -14.73 -22.89
CA ASP A 102 1.99 -14.61 -24.05
C ASP A 102 2.48 -15.52 -25.18
N PRO A 103 1.57 -16.02 -26.03
CA PRO A 103 1.96 -16.71 -27.24
C PRO A 103 2.88 -15.83 -28.10
N ALA A 104 3.95 -16.44 -28.61
CA ALA A 104 4.89 -15.75 -29.48
C ALA A 104 4.25 -15.46 -30.84
N LYS A 105 3.56 -14.33 -31.01
CA LYS A 105 3.14 -13.63 -32.26
C LYS A 105 2.66 -14.47 -33.48
N SER A 106 2.37 -15.76 -33.32
CA SER A 106 2.08 -16.66 -34.44
C SER A 106 0.62 -16.58 -34.88
N ASN A 107 -0.29 -16.18 -33.99
CA ASN A 107 -1.71 -16.03 -34.31
C ASN A 107 -2.12 -14.60 -33.95
N ALA A 108 -2.47 -13.80 -34.95
CA ALA A 108 -2.88 -12.40 -34.79
C ALA A 108 -4.19 -12.20 -33.99
N GLU A 109 -4.82 -13.29 -33.55
CA GLU A 109 -6.15 -13.31 -32.91
C GLU A 109 -6.12 -13.63 -31.40
N THR A 110 -5.00 -14.09 -30.83
CA THR A 110 -4.95 -14.40 -29.39
C THR A 110 -4.70 -13.13 -28.57
N LYS A 111 -5.72 -12.68 -27.82
CA LYS A 111 -5.63 -11.56 -26.87
C LYS A 111 -4.58 -11.87 -25.80
N ALA A 112 -3.64 -10.94 -25.58
CA ALA A 112 -2.70 -11.02 -24.46
C ALA A 112 -3.47 -10.92 -23.13
N LEU A 113 -3.17 -11.81 -22.18
CA LEU A 113 -3.85 -11.81 -20.90
C LEU A 113 -3.36 -10.67 -20.01
N GLY A 114 -4.29 -10.00 -19.32
CA GLY A 114 -4.00 -9.09 -18.22
C GLY A 114 -3.47 -9.82 -16.97
N PHE A 115 -2.92 -9.08 -16.00
CA PHE A 115 -2.40 -9.66 -14.75
C PHE A 115 -3.47 -10.48 -13.99
N ALA A 116 -4.70 -9.95 -13.92
CA ALA A 116 -5.83 -10.62 -13.27
C ALA A 116 -6.22 -11.93 -13.98
N GLU A 117 -6.21 -11.96 -15.32
CA GLU A 117 -6.51 -13.18 -16.10
C GLU A 117 -5.38 -14.22 -16.00
N ARG A 118 -4.10 -13.81 -15.94
CA ARG A 118 -2.95 -14.72 -15.77
C ARG A 118 -2.86 -15.34 -14.39
N THR A 119 -3.34 -14.64 -13.37
CA THR A 119 -3.16 -15.06 -11.97
C THR A 119 -3.80 -16.42 -11.68
N PRO A 120 -5.09 -16.67 -12.01
CA PRO A 120 -5.71 -17.99 -11.93
C PRO A 120 -4.93 -19.06 -12.69
N LEU A 121 -4.50 -18.77 -13.92
CA LEU A 121 -3.77 -19.71 -14.76
C LEU A 121 -2.43 -20.11 -14.12
N THR A 122 -1.64 -19.14 -13.69
CA THR A 122 -0.37 -19.40 -12.98
C THR A 122 -0.61 -20.13 -11.66
N THR A 123 -1.69 -19.81 -10.95
CA THR A 123 -2.06 -20.47 -9.69
C THR A 123 -2.36 -21.94 -9.88
N ALA A 124 -3.22 -22.28 -10.84
CA ALA A 124 -3.54 -23.65 -11.21
C ALA A 124 -2.29 -24.44 -11.61
N PHE A 125 -1.43 -23.81 -12.43
CA PHE A 125 -0.18 -24.42 -12.89
C PHE A 125 0.79 -24.69 -11.73
N LEU A 126 1.00 -23.74 -10.83
CA LEU A 126 1.86 -23.92 -9.65
C LEU A 126 1.42 -25.11 -8.79
N GLY A 127 0.11 -25.24 -8.54
CA GLY A 127 -0.40 -26.38 -7.80
C GLY A 127 -0.10 -27.72 -8.48
N ALA A 128 -0.14 -27.77 -9.81
CA ALA A 128 0.24 -28.97 -10.55
C ALA A 128 1.75 -29.24 -10.52
N VAL A 129 2.60 -28.19 -10.58
CA VAL A 129 4.06 -28.34 -10.39
C VAL A 129 4.37 -28.91 -9.02
N LEU A 130 3.75 -28.38 -7.96
CA LEU A 130 3.94 -28.88 -6.59
C LEU A 130 3.49 -30.34 -6.45
N ALA A 131 2.38 -30.72 -7.08
CA ALA A 131 1.89 -32.10 -7.04
C ALA A 131 2.80 -33.06 -7.82
N ALA A 132 3.45 -32.60 -8.89
CA ALA A 132 4.42 -33.38 -9.67
C ALA A 132 5.83 -33.40 -9.06
N MET A 133 6.09 -32.59 -8.02
CA MET A 133 7.42 -32.44 -7.42
C MET A 133 7.39 -32.62 -5.90
N PRO A 134 7.81 -33.79 -5.38
CA PRO A 134 8.10 -33.89 -3.96
C PRO A 134 9.30 -32.97 -3.60
N GLY A 135 9.41 -32.53 -2.34
CA GLY A 135 10.57 -31.76 -1.86
C GLY A 135 10.56 -30.26 -2.20
N VAL A 136 9.43 -29.71 -2.63
CA VAL A 136 9.21 -28.26 -2.60
C VAL A 136 9.12 -27.82 -1.13
N VAL A 137 9.84 -26.75 -0.75
CA VAL A 137 9.84 -26.26 0.64
C VAL A 137 8.90 -25.09 0.87
N ALA A 138 8.72 -24.24 -0.15
CA ALA A 138 7.87 -23.06 -0.08
C ALA A 138 7.59 -22.54 -1.48
N VAL A 139 6.62 -21.65 -1.59
CA VAL A 139 6.41 -20.84 -2.80
C VAL A 139 6.34 -19.38 -2.41
N ILE A 140 7.06 -18.54 -3.15
CA ILE A 140 6.98 -17.08 -3.05
C ILE A 140 6.23 -16.54 -4.26
N TRP A 141 5.11 -15.87 -4.02
CA TRP A 141 4.37 -15.16 -5.06
C TRP A 141 4.81 -13.70 -5.16
N GLY A 142 5.16 -13.26 -6.38
CA GLY A 142 5.49 -11.87 -6.69
C GLY A 142 6.66 -11.29 -5.88
N GLY A 143 7.51 -12.15 -5.31
CA GLY A 143 8.57 -11.74 -4.37
C GLY A 143 8.05 -11.22 -3.01
N LYS A 144 6.74 -11.31 -2.73
CA LYS A 144 6.12 -10.68 -1.56
C LYS A 144 5.43 -11.65 -0.63
N VAL A 145 4.85 -12.74 -1.12
CA VAL A 145 3.98 -13.60 -0.30
C VAL A 145 4.54 -15.01 -0.24
N GLY A 146 4.97 -15.44 0.94
CA GLY A 146 5.46 -16.79 1.20
C GLY A 146 4.35 -17.69 1.73
N ARG A 147 4.22 -18.90 1.17
CA ARG A 147 3.26 -19.92 1.62
C ARG A 147 3.86 -21.31 1.59
N SER A 148 3.29 -22.19 2.41
CA SER A 148 3.68 -23.59 2.46
C SER A 148 3.23 -24.31 1.18
N PRO A 149 3.92 -25.41 0.79
CA PRO A 149 3.48 -26.25 -0.32
C PRO A 149 2.05 -26.79 -0.13
N GLU A 150 1.67 -27.12 1.10
CA GLU A 150 0.35 -27.66 1.45
C GLU A 150 -0.75 -26.63 1.18
N MET A 151 -0.54 -25.37 1.58
CA MET A 151 -1.50 -24.28 1.30
C MET A 151 -1.70 -24.10 -0.21
N TRP A 152 -0.63 -24.17 -1.00
CA TRP A 152 -0.74 -24.09 -2.46
C TRP A 152 -1.46 -25.31 -3.04
N LEU A 153 -1.13 -26.52 -2.60
CA LEU A 153 -1.79 -27.75 -3.06
C LEU A 153 -3.28 -27.78 -2.71
N GLU A 154 -3.68 -27.20 -1.58
CA GLU A 154 -5.09 -27.10 -1.20
C GLU A 154 -5.80 -26.00 -2.00
N GLN A 155 -5.27 -24.78 -1.98
CA GLN A 155 -6.00 -23.61 -2.46
C GLN A 155 -5.94 -23.46 -3.98
N SER A 156 -4.91 -23.97 -4.65
CA SER A 156 -4.80 -23.84 -6.11
C SER A 156 -5.91 -24.58 -6.87
N SER A 157 -6.54 -25.59 -6.27
CA SER A 157 -7.66 -26.30 -6.93
C SER A 157 -8.84 -25.36 -7.22
N ARG A 158 -8.95 -24.28 -6.44
CA ARG A 158 -9.93 -23.21 -6.55
C ARG A 158 -9.44 -22.01 -7.37
N ALA A 159 -8.37 -22.16 -8.15
CA ALA A 159 -7.73 -21.05 -8.88
C ALA A 159 -8.69 -20.15 -9.68
N PHE A 160 -9.78 -20.72 -10.20
CA PHE A 160 -10.78 -20.04 -11.03
C PHE A 160 -12.07 -19.68 -10.29
N GLU A 161 -12.17 -19.99 -9.00
CA GLU A 161 -13.33 -19.66 -8.19
C GLU A 161 -13.43 -18.16 -7.91
N ALA A 162 -14.67 -17.67 -7.78
CA ALA A 162 -14.94 -16.31 -7.33
C ALA A 162 -14.87 -16.18 -5.81
N TYR A 163 -14.88 -14.96 -5.29
CA TYR A 163 -15.02 -14.73 -3.85
C TYR A 163 -16.35 -15.34 -3.34
N PRO A 164 -16.36 -16.04 -2.18
CA PRO A 164 -15.33 -16.11 -1.15
C PRO A 164 -14.27 -17.21 -1.33
N ASP A 165 -14.41 -18.09 -2.30
CA ASP A 165 -13.55 -19.27 -2.47
C ASP A 165 -12.28 -19.03 -3.30
N GLN A 166 -12.19 -17.86 -3.94
CA GLN A 166 -10.99 -17.40 -4.65
C GLN A 166 -9.75 -17.48 -3.75
N PRO A 167 -8.63 -18.06 -4.21
CA PRO A 167 -7.45 -18.29 -3.39
C PRO A 167 -6.56 -17.04 -3.29
N PHE A 168 -7.16 -15.88 -3.02
CA PHE A 168 -6.45 -14.60 -2.92
C PHE A 168 -5.39 -14.60 -1.83
N GLY A 169 -5.55 -15.45 -0.81
CA GLY A 169 -4.57 -15.67 0.25
C GLY A 169 -3.24 -16.24 -0.24
N LEU A 170 -3.17 -16.79 -1.46
CA LEU A 170 -1.91 -17.17 -2.12
C LEU A 170 -1.19 -15.98 -2.77
N TRP A 171 -1.92 -14.91 -3.09
CA TRP A 171 -1.42 -13.80 -3.91
C TRP A 171 -1.09 -12.55 -3.09
N MET A 172 -1.77 -12.38 -1.95
CA MET A 172 -1.58 -11.26 -1.05
C MET A 172 -1.66 -11.69 0.42
N ASP A 173 -1.03 -10.90 1.29
CA ASP A 173 -1.23 -10.96 2.73
C ASP A 173 -2.22 -9.87 3.18
N ILE A 174 -3.04 -10.19 4.18
CA ILE A 174 -3.76 -9.20 4.99
C ILE A 174 -3.05 -9.19 6.35
N VAL A 175 -2.41 -8.08 6.68
CA VAL A 175 -1.59 -7.96 7.89
C VAL A 175 -2.35 -7.11 8.91
N PRO A 176 -2.89 -7.71 9.99
CA PRO A 176 -3.49 -6.95 11.06
C PRO A 176 -2.42 -6.16 11.81
N PHE A 177 -2.79 -4.98 12.30
CA PHE A 177 -1.97 -4.14 13.15
C PHE A 177 -2.84 -3.47 14.21
N ARG A 178 -2.21 -3.05 15.31
CA ARG A 178 -2.87 -2.23 16.32
C ARG A 178 -2.30 -0.80 16.31
N SER A 179 -3.19 0.18 16.29
CA SER A 179 -2.90 1.61 16.35
C SER A 179 -3.71 2.22 17.50
N GLY A 180 -3.07 2.33 18.66
CA GLY A 180 -3.77 2.62 19.92
C GLY A 180 -4.78 1.52 20.26
N GLU A 181 -6.03 1.93 20.39
CA GLU A 181 -7.18 1.03 20.64
C GLU A 181 -7.80 0.49 19.33
N THR A 182 -7.44 1.05 18.16
CA THR A 182 -8.02 0.62 16.89
C THR A 182 -7.23 -0.56 16.32
N VAL A 183 -7.96 -1.61 15.94
CA VAL A 183 -7.43 -2.67 15.08
C VAL A 183 -7.60 -2.23 13.63
N GLY A 184 -6.53 -2.36 12.86
CA GLY A 184 -6.56 -2.14 11.42
C GLY A 184 -5.86 -3.28 10.69
N ALA A 185 -5.92 -3.25 9.36
CA ALA A 185 -5.15 -4.16 8.53
C ALA A 185 -4.68 -3.46 7.25
N TYR A 186 -3.57 -3.92 6.70
CA TYR A 186 -3.12 -3.51 5.37
C TYR A 186 -2.85 -4.71 4.48
N THR A 187 -2.85 -4.49 3.17
CA THR A 187 -2.51 -5.55 2.20
C THR A 187 -1.06 -5.48 1.75
N LEU A 188 -0.52 -6.62 1.35
CA LEU A 188 0.74 -6.74 0.63
C LEU A 188 0.52 -7.65 -0.58
N GLY A 189 0.69 -7.11 -1.79
CA GLY A 189 0.54 -7.84 -3.04
C GLY A 189 -0.66 -7.38 -3.89
N LEU A 190 -1.66 -6.73 -3.28
CA LEU A 190 -2.86 -6.25 -4.00
C LEU A 190 -2.50 -5.20 -5.06
N SER A 191 -1.42 -4.45 -4.84
CA SER A 191 -0.95 -3.44 -5.79
C SER A 191 -0.67 -4.01 -7.19
N ALA A 192 -0.41 -5.31 -7.30
CA ALA A 192 -0.19 -5.96 -8.59
C ALA A 192 -1.47 -6.05 -9.45
N PHE A 193 -2.64 -6.03 -8.81
CA PHE A 193 -3.96 -6.03 -9.46
C PHE A 193 -4.52 -4.62 -9.63
N ALA A 194 -4.51 -3.83 -8.55
CA ALA A 194 -5.23 -2.55 -8.48
C ALA A 194 -4.31 -1.30 -8.48
N GLY A 195 -2.99 -1.49 -8.62
CA GLY A 195 -2.01 -0.40 -8.55
C GLY A 195 -1.82 0.22 -7.15
N ARG A 196 -2.57 -0.24 -6.14
CA ARG A 196 -2.56 0.25 -4.76
C ARG A 196 -2.74 -0.89 -3.77
N GLU A 197 -2.17 -0.75 -2.58
CA GLU A 197 -2.54 -1.58 -1.42
C GLU A 197 -3.74 -0.97 -0.68
N ILE A 198 -4.36 -1.71 0.23
CA ILE A 198 -5.35 -1.19 1.17
C ILE A 198 -4.65 -0.87 2.50
N GLU A 199 -5.03 0.26 3.12
CA GLU A 199 -4.84 0.51 4.55
C GLU A 199 -6.20 0.73 5.19
N PHE A 200 -6.65 -0.20 6.03
CA PHE A 200 -7.96 -0.15 6.66
C PHE A 200 -7.80 0.08 8.17
N GLU A 201 -8.29 1.21 8.66
CA GLU A 201 -8.24 1.60 10.08
C GLU A 201 -9.57 2.26 10.46
N VAL A 202 -10.58 1.43 10.71
CA VAL A 202 -11.94 1.86 11.09
C VAL A 202 -12.18 1.53 12.55
N ASP A 203 -12.63 2.52 13.30
CA ASP A 203 -12.79 2.49 14.75
C ASP A 203 -13.93 1.54 15.17
N GLY A 204 -13.76 0.85 16.31
CA GLY A 204 -14.80 0.00 16.92
C GLY A 204 -14.94 -1.40 16.32
N LEU A 205 -14.06 -1.79 15.40
CA LEU A 205 -14.09 -3.12 14.79
C LEU A 205 -13.08 -4.07 15.43
N ASP A 206 -13.47 -5.35 15.55
CA ASP A 206 -12.55 -6.43 15.93
C ASP A 206 -11.70 -6.91 14.74
N GLU A 207 -10.63 -7.67 15.04
CA GLU A 207 -9.68 -8.16 14.04
C GLU A 207 -10.33 -9.01 12.96
N ARG A 208 -11.32 -9.84 13.31
CA ARG A 208 -12.01 -10.72 12.37
C ARG A 208 -12.82 -9.89 11.36
N THR A 209 -13.53 -8.89 11.85
CA THR A 209 -14.36 -7.99 11.04
C THR A 209 -13.49 -7.15 10.12
N VAL A 210 -12.39 -6.58 10.65
CA VAL A 210 -11.38 -5.88 9.85
C VAL A 210 -10.83 -6.77 8.74
N THR A 211 -10.39 -7.98 9.08
CA THR A 211 -9.81 -8.93 8.11
C THR A 211 -10.83 -9.33 7.04
N GLY A 212 -12.08 -9.62 7.44
CA GLY A 212 -13.17 -9.93 6.52
C GLY A 212 -13.48 -8.78 5.56
N ARG A 213 -13.52 -7.55 6.05
CA ARG A 213 -13.73 -6.36 5.22
C ARG A 213 -12.59 -6.13 4.24
N VAL A 214 -11.33 -6.22 4.70
CA VAL A 214 -10.19 -6.11 3.79
C VAL A 214 -10.22 -7.20 2.72
N ALA A 215 -10.56 -8.44 3.07
CA ALA A 215 -10.71 -9.53 2.10
C ALA A 215 -11.78 -9.23 1.04
N GLN A 216 -12.96 -8.75 1.45
CA GLN A 216 -14.04 -8.37 0.54
C GLN A 216 -13.64 -7.21 -0.39
N LEU A 217 -13.01 -6.17 0.17
CA LEU A 217 -12.52 -5.01 -0.59
C LEU A 217 -11.45 -5.42 -1.60
N SER A 218 -10.51 -6.28 -1.20
CA SER A 218 -9.49 -6.79 -2.11
C SER A 218 -10.10 -7.63 -3.23
N ALA A 219 -11.04 -8.52 -2.93
CA ALA A 219 -11.73 -9.31 -3.95
C ALA A 219 -12.49 -8.43 -4.95
N PHE A 220 -13.17 -7.39 -4.46
CA PHE A 220 -13.80 -6.39 -5.31
C PHE A 220 -12.78 -5.73 -6.24
N LEU A 221 -11.63 -5.28 -5.72
CA LEU A 221 -10.57 -4.64 -6.53
C LEU A 221 -9.87 -5.59 -7.50
N ILE A 222 -9.80 -6.89 -7.20
CA ILE A 222 -9.25 -7.91 -8.10
C ILE A 222 -10.22 -8.17 -9.27
N ALA A 223 -11.52 -8.18 -9.00
CA ALA A 223 -12.56 -8.45 -9.99
C ALA A 223 -12.97 -7.22 -10.80
N ALA A 224 -12.77 -6.02 -10.27
CA ALA A 224 -13.17 -4.77 -10.90
C ALA A 224 -12.31 -4.45 -12.14
N ASP A 225 -12.92 -3.75 -13.10
CA ASP A 225 -12.18 -3.14 -14.20
C ASP A 225 -11.16 -2.12 -13.65
N PRO A 226 -10.01 -1.90 -14.31
CA PRO A 226 -9.01 -0.93 -13.87
C PRO A 226 -9.55 0.50 -13.66
N ASP A 227 -10.61 0.87 -14.38
CA ASP A 227 -11.30 2.16 -14.27
C ASP A 227 -12.34 2.22 -13.14
N THR A 228 -12.73 1.05 -12.60
CA THR A 228 -13.64 0.91 -11.47
C THR A 228 -12.83 0.82 -10.18
N SER A 229 -12.66 1.95 -9.51
CA SER A 229 -11.96 2.02 -8.22
C SER A 229 -12.70 2.93 -7.25
N PHE A 230 -12.39 2.79 -5.96
CA PHE A 230 -12.85 3.74 -4.96
C PHE A 230 -12.34 5.14 -5.29
N LYS A 231 -13.21 6.15 -5.15
CA LYS A 231 -12.80 7.53 -5.46
C LYS A 231 -12.10 8.15 -4.25
N ASN A 232 -11.04 8.91 -4.52
CA ASN A 232 -10.42 9.72 -3.47
C ASN A 232 -11.43 10.74 -2.93
N GLY A 233 -11.61 10.77 -1.60
CA GLY A 233 -12.58 11.63 -0.92
C GLY A 233 -14.00 11.05 -0.85
N GLU A 234 -14.21 9.81 -1.31
CA GLU A 234 -15.49 9.12 -1.13
C GLU A 234 -15.77 8.87 0.36
N VAL A 235 -17.05 8.93 0.74
CA VAL A 235 -17.48 8.70 2.12
C VAL A 235 -18.58 7.65 2.14
N PHE A 236 -18.29 6.52 2.76
CA PHE A 236 -19.26 5.47 3.00
C PHE A 236 -20.15 5.84 4.18
N LYS A 237 -21.45 5.59 4.01
CA LYS A 237 -22.45 5.73 5.07
C LYS A 237 -22.35 4.57 6.04
N PRO A 238 -22.86 4.75 7.27
CA PRO A 238 -23.02 3.65 8.21
C PRO A 238 -23.74 2.44 7.60
N ASP A 239 -23.29 1.25 7.96
CA ASP A 239 -23.93 -0.03 7.69
C ASP A 239 -24.18 -0.82 9.01
N SER A 240 -24.51 -2.11 8.90
CA SER A 240 -24.82 -2.96 10.07
C SER A 240 -23.63 -3.26 10.97
N GLU A 241 -22.40 -3.13 10.48
CA GLU A 241 -21.17 -3.40 11.24
C GLU A 241 -20.42 -2.10 11.56
N ILE A 242 -20.54 -1.08 10.72
CA ILE A 242 -19.90 0.23 10.89
C ILE A 242 -20.99 1.27 11.07
N ASP A 243 -21.20 1.75 12.29
CA ASP A 243 -22.29 2.67 12.63
C ASP A 243 -21.97 4.16 12.40
N HIS A 244 -20.89 4.45 11.67
CA HIS A 244 -20.39 5.81 11.43
C HIS A 244 -19.82 5.94 10.01
N ARG A 245 -19.40 7.16 9.66
CA ARG A 245 -18.90 7.45 8.31
C ARG A 245 -17.43 7.06 8.16
N VAL A 246 -17.13 6.41 7.03
CA VAL A 246 -15.77 6.03 6.66
C VAL A 246 -15.33 6.81 5.43
N ALA A 247 -14.23 7.54 5.54
CA ALA A 247 -13.61 8.21 4.42
C ALA A 247 -12.66 7.28 3.67
N VAL A 248 -12.64 7.42 2.35
CA VAL A 248 -11.66 6.80 1.46
C VAL A 248 -10.68 7.84 0.97
N LEU A 249 -9.38 7.59 1.15
CA LEU A 249 -8.31 8.49 0.72
C LEU A 249 -7.25 7.75 -0.09
N HIS A 250 -6.84 8.33 -1.21
CA HIS A 250 -5.67 7.89 -1.96
C HIS A 250 -4.44 8.63 -1.44
N ARG A 251 -3.50 7.91 -0.84
CA ARG A 251 -2.32 8.52 -0.21
C ARG A 251 -1.09 7.61 -0.27
N LYS A 252 0.04 8.11 0.23
CA LYS A 252 1.21 7.26 0.51
C LYS A 252 0.95 6.46 1.78
N SER A 253 1.37 5.20 1.76
CA SER A 253 1.31 4.34 2.93
C SER A 253 2.15 4.89 4.07
N ARG A 254 1.61 4.88 5.29
CA ARG A 254 2.42 5.13 6.50
C ARG A 254 3.38 3.98 6.83
N PHE A 255 3.19 2.84 6.17
CA PHE A 255 3.94 1.61 6.33
C PHE A 255 4.94 1.40 5.19
N ASN A 256 5.18 2.43 4.37
CA ASN A 256 6.10 2.39 3.22
C ASN A 256 5.76 1.30 2.18
N LEU A 257 4.46 1.02 2.00
CA LEU A 257 3.94 0.06 1.01
C LEU A 257 3.83 0.63 -0.40
N GLY A 258 4.09 1.93 -0.56
CA GLY A 258 3.79 2.68 -1.77
C GLY A 258 2.39 3.32 -1.73
N PRO A 259 1.71 3.49 -2.88
CA PRO A 259 0.36 4.07 -2.94
C PRO A 259 -0.69 3.16 -2.30
N VAL A 260 -1.60 3.75 -1.53
CA VAL A 260 -2.69 3.03 -0.84
C VAL A 260 -4.05 3.65 -1.07
N ILE A 261 -5.09 2.82 -0.91
CA ILE A 261 -6.46 3.22 -0.65
C ILE A 261 -6.67 3.09 0.86
N SER A 262 -6.77 4.22 1.55
CA SER A 262 -6.97 4.28 2.99
C SER A 262 -8.45 4.37 3.33
N PHE A 263 -8.90 3.56 4.28
CA PHE A 263 -10.21 3.63 4.89
C PHE A 263 -10.04 4.06 6.35
N SER A 264 -10.71 5.15 6.74
CA SER A 264 -10.61 5.67 8.10
C SER A 264 -11.90 6.31 8.58
N SER A 265 -12.22 6.11 9.86
CA SER A 265 -13.34 6.78 10.52
C SER A 265 -13.18 8.29 10.49
N LEU A 266 -14.24 8.99 10.04
CA LEU A 266 -14.30 10.45 10.07
C LEU A 266 -14.64 11.00 11.45
N ASP A 267 -15.48 10.28 12.17
CA ASP A 267 -16.00 10.71 13.46
C ASP A 267 -15.06 10.23 14.58
N ASP A 268 -14.53 11.16 15.37
CA ASP A 268 -13.69 10.83 16.52
C ASP A 268 -14.53 10.41 17.72
N ARG A 269 -14.99 9.16 17.70
CA ARG A 269 -15.90 8.63 18.71
C ARG A 269 -15.25 8.38 20.06
N ALA A 270 -13.93 8.19 20.07
CA ALA A 270 -13.18 7.91 21.28
C ALA A 270 -12.56 9.17 21.91
N GLY A 271 -12.87 10.37 21.37
CA GLY A 271 -12.27 11.61 21.84
C GLY A 271 -10.74 11.59 21.74
N ARG A 272 -10.21 10.82 20.80
CA ARG A 272 -8.77 10.59 20.64
C ARG A 272 -8.11 11.71 19.87
N ASN A 273 -8.85 12.51 19.11
CA ASN A 273 -8.27 13.65 18.41
C ASN A 273 -7.91 14.72 19.42
N LYS A 274 -6.61 15.00 19.49
CA LYS A 274 -6.09 16.18 20.16
C LYS A 274 -5.83 17.25 19.11
N THR A 275 -6.17 18.50 19.43
CA THR A 275 -5.95 19.62 18.52
C THR A 275 -4.59 20.24 18.75
N TYR A 276 -3.82 20.40 17.69
CA TYR A 276 -2.48 21.00 17.71
C TYR A 276 -2.44 22.23 16.82
N PRO A 277 -1.77 23.31 17.23
CA PRO A 277 -1.53 24.44 16.34
C PRO A 277 -0.60 24.00 15.20
N ILE A 278 -0.97 24.33 13.97
CA ILE A 278 -0.13 24.05 12.79
C ILE A 278 1.19 24.80 12.94
N ILE A 279 1.11 26.11 13.14
CA ILE A 279 2.23 26.98 13.50
C ILE A 279 2.23 27.12 15.03
N PRO A 280 3.26 26.62 15.74
CA PRO A 280 3.27 26.61 17.20
C PRO A 280 3.45 28.03 17.76
N PRO A 281 2.99 28.29 19.01
CA PRO A 281 3.14 29.59 19.66
C PRO A 281 4.60 30.10 19.70
N SER A 282 5.57 29.18 19.82
CA SER A 282 7.00 29.51 19.79
C SER A 282 7.45 30.13 18.45
N ILE A 283 6.94 29.65 17.32
CA ILE A 283 7.22 30.27 16.01
C ILE A 283 6.40 31.56 15.85
N ALA A 284 5.11 31.52 16.20
CA ALA A 284 4.21 32.66 16.07
C ALA A 284 4.66 33.90 16.85
N ALA A 285 5.21 33.71 18.05
CA ALA A 285 5.68 34.79 18.91
C ALA A 285 7.03 35.39 18.49
N ASN A 286 7.82 34.67 17.69
CA ASN A 286 9.19 35.06 17.33
C ASN A 286 9.34 35.45 15.85
N HIS A 287 8.42 35.07 14.97
CA HIS A 287 8.52 35.37 13.55
C HIS A 287 7.96 36.78 13.22
N PRO A 288 8.75 37.69 12.61
CA PRO A 288 8.35 39.09 12.36
C PRO A 288 7.01 39.24 11.63
N LEU A 289 6.78 38.43 10.58
CA LEU A 289 5.52 38.42 9.83
C LEU A 289 4.33 38.10 10.72
N LEU A 290 4.42 37.02 11.50
CA LEU A 290 3.29 36.53 12.29
C LEU A 290 2.96 37.49 13.43
N ILE A 291 3.96 38.15 14.01
CA ILE A 291 3.77 39.23 15.00
C ILE A 291 2.97 40.38 14.37
N MET A 292 3.33 40.81 13.17
CA MET A 292 2.63 41.91 12.49
C MET A 292 1.20 41.53 12.10
N LEU A 293 1.01 40.32 11.54
CA LEU A 293 -0.32 39.79 11.21
C LEU A 293 -1.20 39.65 12.47
N ALA A 294 -0.63 39.23 13.60
CA ALA A 294 -1.36 39.13 14.87
C ALA A 294 -1.79 40.50 15.39
N LYS A 295 -0.92 41.52 15.32
CA LYS A 295 -1.26 42.90 15.73
C LYS A 295 -2.44 43.49 14.97
N VAL A 296 -2.58 43.14 13.69
CA VAL A 296 -3.71 43.59 12.87
C VAL A 296 -4.89 42.60 12.89
N GLY A 297 -4.82 41.52 13.67
CA GLY A 297 -5.92 40.54 13.79
C GLY A 297 -6.10 39.62 12.58
N HIS A 298 -5.10 39.50 11.71
CA HIS A 298 -5.11 38.59 10.56
C HIS A 298 -4.68 37.17 10.92
N PHE A 299 -3.92 37.01 12.01
CA PHE A 299 -3.41 35.72 12.46
C PHE A 299 -3.56 35.55 13.97
N ASP A 300 -4.08 34.39 14.39
CA ASP A 300 -4.12 33.97 15.79
C ASP A 300 -3.85 32.45 15.84
N PRO A 301 -2.71 32.00 16.40
CA PRO A 301 -2.40 30.56 16.46
C PRO A 301 -3.42 29.76 17.31
N ALA A 302 -4.19 30.41 18.18
CA ALA A 302 -5.23 29.76 18.98
C ALA A 302 -6.54 29.56 18.20
N HIS A 303 -6.74 30.27 17.10
CA HIS A 303 -7.96 30.20 16.29
C HIS A 303 -8.18 28.75 15.77
N PRO A 304 -9.40 28.19 15.83
CA PRO A 304 -9.67 26.81 15.41
C PRO A 304 -9.19 26.47 14.00
N ARG A 305 -9.33 27.40 13.04
CA ARG A 305 -8.83 27.24 11.66
C ARG A 305 -7.31 27.03 11.54
N ASN A 306 -6.56 27.39 12.57
CA ASN A 306 -5.10 27.31 12.62
C ASN A 306 -4.62 26.06 13.39
N LYS A 307 -5.57 25.20 13.77
CA LYS A 307 -5.32 23.94 14.48
C LYS A 307 -5.68 22.76 13.59
N ILE A 308 -5.05 21.64 13.87
CA ILE A 308 -5.33 20.34 13.26
C ILE A 308 -5.62 19.31 14.34
N GLY A 309 -6.66 18.49 14.13
CA GLY A 309 -6.94 17.33 14.96
C GLY A 309 -6.07 16.16 14.51
N LEU A 310 -5.22 15.65 15.40
CA LEU A 310 -4.41 14.45 15.15
C LEU A 310 -4.67 13.43 16.26
N LYS A 311 -4.56 12.14 15.93
CA LYS A 311 -4.73 11.03 16.88
C LYS A 311 -3.37 10.73 17.56
N PRO A 312 -3.19 10.97 18.87
CA PRO A 312 -1.91 10.79 19.56
C PRO A 312 -1.34 9.36 19.48
N ASP A 313 -2.22 8.35 19.41
CA ASP A 313 -1.85 6.94 19.26
C ASP A 313 -1.20 6.61 17.91
N HIS A 314 -1.23 7.54 16.95
CA HIS A 314 -0.52 7.40 15.66
C HIS A 314 0.96 7.81 15.75
N TYR A 315 1.42 8.30 16.91
CA TYR A 315 2.75 8.86 17.09
C TYR A 315 3.48 8.23 18.28
N LEU A 316 4.81 8.14 18.19
CA LEU A 316 5.69 7.70 19.27
C LEU A 316 5.65 8.63 20.48
N SER A 317 5.57 9.93 20.21
CA SER A 317 5.52 10.98 21.22
C SER A 317 4.87 12.23 20.61
N GLU A 318 4.37 13.11 21.46
CA GLU A 318 3.87 14.43 21.05
C GLU A 318 4.99 15.49 20.98
N VAL A 319 6.25 15.06 20.83
CA VAL A 319 7.38 15.96 20.58
C VAL A 319 7.40 16.30 19.10
N ARG A 320 7.26 17.59 18.78
CA ARG A 320 7.25 18.08 17.40
C ARG A 320 8.57 17.77 16.71
N LEU A 321 8.50 17.36 15.45
CA LEU A 321 9.69 17.14 14.65
C LEU A 321 10.38 18.47 14.35
N GLU A 322 11.67 18.57 14.66
CA GLU A 322 12.48 19.75 14.35
C GLU A 322 12.41 20.08 12.86
N SER A 323 12.49 19.07 11.98
CA SER A 323 12.38 19.23 10.54
C SER A 323 11.05 19.84 10.07
N PHE A 324 9.95 19.59 10.80
CA PHE A 324 8.66 20.20 10.52
C PHE A 324 8.68 21.69 10.86
N ASP A 325 9.18 22.03 12.04
CA ASP A 325 9.24 23.42 12.53
C ASP A 325 10.27 24.25 11.74
N GLU A 326 11.40 23.67 11.35
CA GLU A 326 12.39 24.27 10.45
C GLU A 326 11.79 24.55 9.06
N GLY A 327 11.05 23.58 8.49
CA GLY A 327 10.37 23.73 7.21
C GLY A 327 9.36 24.88 7.21
N LEU A 328 8.55 24.98 8.28
CA LEU A 328 7.63 26.11 8.48
C LEU A 328 8.37 27.44 8.60
N THR A 329 9.41 27.49 9.43
CA THR A 329 10.19 28.70 9.66
C THR A 329 10.87 29.17 8.36
N GLN A 330 11.40 28.24 7.58
CA GLN A 330 12.01 28.54 6.28
C GLN A 330 10.98 29.09 5.29
N ALA A 331 9.79 28.50 5.21
CA ALA A 331 8.71 28.97 4.33
C ALA A 331 8.28 30.41 4.70
N LEU A 332 8.07 30.68 5.98
CA LEU A 332 7.73 32.01 6.48
C LEU A 332 8.86 33.04 6.24
N SER A 333 10.11 32.62 6.41
CA SER A 333 11.28 33.48 6.18
C SER A 333 11.40 33.90 4.71
N ARG A 334 11.04 33.02 3.77
CA ARG A 334 11.01 33.35 2.33
C ARG A 334 9.98 34.42 2.00
N MET A 335 8.83 34.43 2.68
CA MET A 335 7.78 35.45 2.46
C MET A 335 8.27 36.87 2.81
N ILE A 336 9.09 36.99 3.87
CA ILE A 336 9.62 38.30 4.32
C ILE A 336 10.91 38.73 3.62
N ALA A 337 11.55 37.84 2.86
CA ALA A 337 12.77 38.12 2.11
C ALA A 337 12.52 38.87 0.79
N THR A 338 11.42 39.63 0.71
CA THR A 338 11.00 40.37 -0.49
C THR A 338 10.92 41.85 -0.20
N ASP A 339 11.29 42.69 -1.18
CA ASP A 339 11.18 44.15 -1.05
C ASP A 339 9.73 44.58 -0.81
N ALA A 340 8.77 43.89 -1.44
CA ALA A 340 7.35 44.11 -1.24
C ALA A 340 6.92 43.97 0.22
N TYR A 341 7.44 42.95 0.94
CA TYR A 341 7.14 42.80 2.36
C TYR A 341 7.78 43.92 3.19
N ALA A 342 9.01 44.31 2.89
CA ALA A 342 9.69 45.37 3.62
C ALA A 342 8.91 46.70 3.53
N GLU A 343 8.43 47.07 2.34
CA GLU A 343 7.59 48.26 2.13
C GLU A 343 6.26 48.19 2.88
N ALA A 344 5.62 47.02 2.87
CA ALA A 344 4.37 46.80 3.58
C ALA A 344 4.52 46.81 5.09
N ASP A 345 5.60 46.23 5.65
CA ASP A 345 5.88 46.27 7.08
C ASP A 345 6.09 47.71 7.56
N ILE A 346 6.88 48.51 6.83
CA ILE A 346 7.09 49.93 7.13
C ILE A 346 5.75 50.70 7.09
N SER A 347 4.95 50.46 6.05
CA SER A 347 3.65 51.12 5.85
C SER A 347 2.66 50.73 6.95
N ALA A 348 2.59 49.44 7.31
CA ALA A 348 1.72 48.92 8.36
C ALA A 348 2.12 49.45 9.74
N ARG A 349 3.42 49.47 10.07
CA ARG A 349 3.92 50.07 11.33
C ARG A 349 3.57 51.54 11.43
N SER A 350 3.76 52.28 10.34
CA SER A 350 3.42 53.71 10.27
C SER A 350 1.92 53.95 10.44
N ALA A 351 1.07 53.12 9.84
CA ALA A 351 -0.38 53.19 10.00
C ALA A 351 -0.81 52.87 11.45
N LEU A 352 -0.27 51.80 12.05
CA LEU A 352 -0.52 51.43 13.44
C LEU A 352 -0.09 52.53 14.42
N ALA A 353 1.05 53.19 14.19
CA ALA A 353 1.51 54.31 15.00
C ALA A 353 0.53 55.51 14.97
N ARG A 354 -0.25 55.66 13.89
CA ARG A 354 -1.32 56.67 13.75
C ARG A 354 -2.69 56.18 14.25
N GLY A 355 -2.79 54.95 14.75
CA GLY A 355 -4.05 54.31 15.13
C GLY A 355 -4.89 53.80 13.94
N ASP A 356 -4.38 53.87 12.71
CA ASP A 356 -5.07 53.45 11.49
C ASP A 356 -4.91 51.93 11.26
N THR A 357 -5.69 51.16 12.01
CA THR A 357 -5.68 49.70 11.93
C THR A 357 -6.25 49.19 10.60
N ALA A 358 -7.14 49.95 9.95
CA ALA A 358 -7.75 49.56 8.68
C ALA A 358 -6.72 49.56 7.55
N THR A 359 -5.91 50.61 7.44
CA THR A 359 -4.82 50.66 6.46
C THR A 359 -3.77 49.59 6.74
N ALA A 360 -3.39 49.38 8.01
CA ALA A 360 -2.42 48.33 8.37
C ALA A 360 -2.93 46.92 7.98
N LYS A 361 -4.22 46.63 8.22
CA LYS A 361 -4.88 45.40 7.76
C LYS A 361 -4.84 45.26 6.24
N SER A 362 -5.23 46.32 5.52
CA SER A 362 -5.31 46.29 4.07
C SER A 362 -3.94 46.07 3.42
N VAL A 363 -2.92 46.74 3.93
CA VAL A 363 -1.55 46.60 3.43
C VAL A 363 -1.05 45.19 3.69
N LEU A 364 -1.27 44.62 4.88
CA LEU A 364 -0.77 43.28 5.22
C LEU A 364 -1.61 42.11 4.66
N GLN A 365 -2.74 42.38 4.00
CA GLN A 365 -3.66 41.33 3.51
C GLN A 365 -2.99 40.29 2.58
N PRO A 366 -2.13 40.66 1.61
CA PRO A 366 -1.50 39.68 0.72
C PRO A 366 -0.68 38.62 1.48
N TRP A 367 0.05 39.04 2.52
CA TRP A 367 0.82 38.10 3.35
C TRP A 367 -0.06 37.29 4.30
N ALA A 368 -1.19 37.84 4.75
CA ALA A 368 -2.18 37.07 5.48
C ALA A 368 -2.74 35.93 4.61
N ASP A 369 -3.00 36.22 3.33
CA ASP A 369 -3.48 35.23 2.36
C ASP A 369 -2.41 34.18 2.05
N GLU A 370 -1.15 34.56 1.87
CA GLU A 370 -0.02 33.63 1.68
C GLU A 370 0.20 32.72 2.91
N VAL A 371 0.16 33.27 4.13
CA VAL A 371 0.22 32.47 5.36
C VAL A 371 -0.97 31.52 5.43
N GLY A 372 -2.17 31.97 5.06
CA GLY A 372 -3.36 31.13 4.97
C GLY A 372 -3.19 29.97 3.99
N GLN A 373 -2.60 30.21 2.81
CA GLN A 373 -2.29 29.17 1.82
C GLN A 373 -1.27 28.17 2.35
N LEU A 374 -0.20 28.63 3.00
CA LEU A 374 0.79 27.76 3.64
C LEU A 374 0.13 26.86 4.70
N GLN A 375 -0.71 27.44 5.58
CA GLN A 375 -1.43 26.66 6.59
C GLN A 375 -2.39 25.65 5.96
N GLY A 376 -3.12 26.04 4.92
CA GLY A 376 -4.00 25.14 4.18
C GLY A 376 -3.25 23.97 3.55
N ALA A 377 -2.10 24.24 2.92
CA ALA A 377 -1.24 23.22 2.33
C ALA A 377 -0.66 22.27 3.37
N VAL A 378 -0.18 22.79 4.51
CA VAL A 378 0.35 21.99 5.62
C VAL A 378 -0.75 21.16 6.27
N MET A 379 -1.94 21.74 6.49
CA MET A 379 -3.10 21.01 7.02
C MET A 379 -3.47 19.85 6.10
N LEU A 380 -3.55 20.09 4.79
CA LEU A 380 -3.81 19.06 3.80
C LEU A 380 -2.72 17.97 3.83
N ALA A 381 -1.45 18.34 3.81
CA ALA A 381 -0.33 17.40 3.84
C ALA A 381 -0.33 16.54 5.12
N LEU A 382 -0.67 17.11 6.28
CA LEU A 382 -0.81 16.37 7.54
C LEU A 382 -2.00 15.42 7.52
N MET A 383 -3.16 15.85 7.01
CA MET A 383 -4.35 14.99 6.86
C MET A 383 -4.10 13.83 5.91
N LEU A 384 -3.40 14.09 4.80
CA LEU A 384 -2.99 13.08 3.82
C LEU A 384 -1.81 12.23 4.30
N ARG A 385 -1.19 12.59 5.43
CA ARG A 385 0.03 11.97 5.99
C ARG A 385 1.23 12.01 5.03
N ASP A 386 1.27 13.00 4.12
CA ASP A 386 2.45 13.32 3.31
C ASP A 386 3.48 14.14 4.09
N LEU A 387 3.05 14.70 5.23
CA LEU A 387 3.86 15.42 6.20
C LEU A 387 3.56 14.87 7.60
N HIS A 388 4.56 14.88 8.47
CA HIS A 388 4.42 14.44 9.86
C HIS A 388 4.77 15.59 10.81
N MET A 389 3.87 15.91 11.74
CA MET A 389 4.13 16.86 12.83
C MET A 389 4.91 16.20 13.98
N PHE A 390 4.67 14.91 14.19
CA PHE A 390 5.26 14.10 15.25
C PHE A 390 5.85 12.82 14.66
N ALA A 391 6.80 12.21 15.36
CA ALA A 391 7.38 10.92 14.95
C ALA A 391 6.29 9.84 14.90
N PRO A 392 6.03 9.18 13.74
CA PRO A 392 4.99 8.17 13.63
C PRO A 392 5.30 6.95 14.51
N ALA A 393 4.25 6.35 15.09
CA ALA A 393 4.36 5.13 15.90
C ALA A 393 4.87 3.96 15.02
N PRO A 394 5.84 3.15 15.51
CA PRO A 394 6.27 1.94 14.83
C PRO A 394 5.17 0.88 14.89
N HIS A 395 5.27 -0.08 13.99
CA HIS A 395 4.39 -1.24 13.96
C HIS A 395 4.39 -1.96 15.31
N ARG A 396 3.18 -2.29 15.81
CA ARG A 396 2.99 -3.34 16.80
C ARG A 396 2.14 -4.41 16.14
N SER A 397 2.72 -5.61 15.98
CA SER A 397 1.90 -6.80 15.75
C SER A 397 0.89 -6.92 16.90
N PRO A 398 -0.38 -7.31 16.61
CA PRO A 398 -1.43 -7.40 17.62
C PRO A 398 -1.07 -8.20 18.87
#